data_AF-A0A9C9W4D8-F1
#
_entry.id   AF-A0A9C9W4D8-F1
#
_cell.length_a   1.000
_cell.length_b   1.000
_cell.length_c   1.000
_cell.angle_alpha   90.00
_cell.angle_beta   90.00
_cell.angle_gamma   90.00
#
_symmetry.space_group_name_H-M   'P 1'
#
loop_
_entity.id
_entity.type
_entity.pdbx_description
1 polymer ?
#
loop_
_entity_poly.entity_id
_entity_poly.type
_entity_poly.pdbx_seq_one_letter_code
_entity_poly.pdbx_strand_id
1 'polypeptide(L)'
;MTPRLAITTGEPAGIGPDLCLQLAARDFDAELVLLGDPTLLRQRARQLGMEAPAIPEYRPEQPARPGELRILPVPLRAPVEAGRLGCSNAAYVLETLDRAVDGCLAGEFHAMVTAPVHKGVINQAGIPFSGHTEYIQQRSASEQVVMMLATPGLRVALATTHLPLAQVAGAITRERLDGVLRCLHRELVQRFTIAQPRILVAGLNPHAGEGGHLGREEIEVIE
;
A
#
# COMPACT_ATOMS: atom_id res chain seq x y z
N MET A 1 -17.62 8.11 -14.89
CA MET A 1 -16.27 8.72 -14.95
C MET A 1 -15.28 7.59 -14.80
N THR A 2 -14.23 7.51 -15.61
CA THR A 2 -13.19 6.48 -15.49
C THR A 2 -12.43 6.71 -14.18
N PRO A 3 -12.33 5.72 -13.27
CA PRO A 3 -11.53 5.85 -12.06
C PRO A 3 -10.07 6.12 -12.43
N ARG A 4 -9.42 6.96 -11.63
CA ARG A 4 -8.01 7.31 -11.78
C ARG A 4 -7.23 6.78 -10.59
N LEU A 5 -6.23 5.94 -10.84
CA LEU A 5 -5.43 5.28 -9.80
C LEU A 5 -3.99 5.78 -9.85
N ALA A 6 -3.50 6.27 -8.73
CA ALA A 6 -2.09 6.58 -8.55
C ALA A 6 -1.29 5.31 -8.29
N ILE A 7 -0.20 5.08 -9.01
CA ILE A 7 0.68 3.92 -8.82
C ILE A 7 2.09 4.42 -8.50
N THR A 8 2.56 4.27 -7.27
CA THR A 8 3.93 4.63 -6.94
C THR A 8 4.89 3.55 -7.45
N THR A 9 5.95 3.94 -8.14
CA THR A 9 6.91 2.97 -8.73
C THR A 9 7.78 2.26 -7.69
N GLY A 10 7.75 2.71 -6.43
CA GLY A 10 8.45 2.07 -5.32
C GLY A 10 9.96 2.32 -5.31
N GLU A 11 10.71 1.37 -4.74
CA GLU A 11 12.18 1.40 -4.70
C GLU A 11 12.76 1.32 -6.12
N PRO A 12 13.47 2.36 -6.59
CA PRO A 12 13.93 2.43 -7.98
C PRO A 12 14.95 1.35 -8.35
N ALA A 13 15.75 0.85 -7.40
CA ALA A 13 16.65 -0.26 -7.64
C ALA A 13 15.94 -1.63 -7.62
N GLY A 14 14.71 -1.70 -7.12
CA GLY A 14 13.92 -2.93 -7.00
C GLY A 14 13.21 -3.32 -8.29
N ILE A 15 12.19 -4.18 -8.14
CA ILE A 15 11.33 -4.67 -9.23
C ILE A 15 10.08 -3.81 -9.46
N GLY A 16 9.85 -2.79 -8.63
CA GLY A 16 8.66 -1.93 -8.74
C GLY A 16 8.53 -1.28 -10.12
N PRO A 17 9.58 -0.65 -10.67
CA PRO A 17 9.58 -0.14 -12.04
C PRO A 17 9.26 -1.20 -13.10
N ASP A 18 9.80 -2.42 -12.94
CA ASP A 18 9.61 -3.56 -13.83
C ASP A 18 8.13 -3.99 -13.86
N LEU A 19 7.50 -4.12 -12.68
CA LEU A 19 6.09 -4.47 -12.54
C LEU A 19 5.19 -3.36 -13.13
N CYS A 20 5.54 -2.09 -12.94
CA CYS A 20 4.80 -0.97 -13.51
C CYS A 20 4.81 -0.98 -15.05
N LEU A 21 5.95 -1.34 -15.67
CA LEU A 21 6.03 -1.49 -17.12
C LEU A 21 5.14 -2.62 -17.63
N GLN A 22 5.05 -3.72 -16.89
CA GLN A 22 4.20 -4.86 -17.26
C GLN A 22 2.70 -4.55 -17.19
N LEU A 23 2.29 -3.47 -16.51
CA LEU A 23 0.89 -3.02 -16.52
C LEU A 23 0.43 -2.60 -17.92
N ALA A 24 1.34 -2.13 -18.78
CA ALA A 24 1.02 -1.73 -20.15
C ALA A 24 0.49 -2.89 -21.02
N ALA A 25 0.76 -4.14 -20.63
CA ALA A 25 0.33 -5.33 -21.33
C ALA A 25 -0.99 -5.90 -20.82
N ARG A 26 -1.71 -5.18 -19.95
CA ARG A 26 -2.98 -5.62 -19.36
C ARG A 26 -4.07 -4.57 -19.53
N ASP A 27 -5.29 -5.07 -19.64
CA ASP A 27 -6.47 -4.22 -19.70
C ASP A 27 -6.95 -3.85 -18.29
N PHE A 28 -7.29 -2.58 -18.10
CA PHE A 28 -7.82 -2.06 -16.85
C PHE A 28 -8.99 -1.11 -17.12
N ASP A 29 -10.04 -1.21 -16.31
CA ASP A 29 -11.18 -0.28 -16.32
C ASP A 29 -10.88 1.04 -15.59
N ALA A 30 -9.63 1.50 -15.65
CA ALA A 30 -9.15 2.69 -14.97
C ALA A 30 -8.03 3.38 -15.75
N GLU A 31 -7.87 4.68 -15.53
CA GLU A 31 -6.67 5.43 -15.89
C GLU A 31 -5.60 5.15 -14.83
N LEU A 32 -4.43 4.69 -15.25
CA LEU A 32 -3.32 4.38 -14.36
C LEU A 32 -2.25 5.47 -14.46
N VAL A 33 -2.02 6.18 -13.37
CA VAL A 33 -1.03 7.26 -13.29
C VAL A 33 0.16 6.76 -12.50
N LEU A 34 1.28 6.50 -13.17
CA LEU A 34 2.54 6.13 -12.54
C LEU A 34 3.20 7.37 -11.93
N LEU A 35 3.55 7.31 -10.65
CA LEU A 35 4.35 8.34 -9.97
C LEU A 35 5.78 7.85 -9.87
N GLY A 36 6.66 8.43 -10.67
CA GLY A 36 8.07 8.04 -10.74
C GLY A 36 8.85 8.73 -11.86
N ASP A 37 10.09 8.31 -12.06
CA ASP A 37 10.99 8.91 -13.04
C ASP A 37 10.81 8.29 -14.45
N PRO A 38 10.45 9.07 -15.49
CA PRO A 38 10.28 8.54 -16.85
C PRO A 38 11.56 7.97 -17.48
N THR A 39 12.73 8.47 -17.07
CA THR A 39 14.03 7.97 -17.53
C THR A 39 14.34 6.62 -16.91
N LEU A 40 14.01 6.42 -15.63
CA LEU A 40 14.12 5.11 -14.97
C LEU A 40 13.29 4.05 -15.69
N LEU A 41 12.02 4.34 -16.00
CA LEU A 41 11.14 3.38 -16.69
C LEU A 41 11.67 3.04 -18.09
N ARG A 42 12.13 4.03 -18.86
CA ARG A 42 12.74 3.78 -20.18
C ARG A 42 14.02 2.95 -20.09
N GLN A 43 14.87 3.22 -19.10
CA GLN A 43 16.08 2.43 -18.85
C GLN A 43 15.70 0.99 -18.48
N ARG A 44 14.70 0.79 -17.62
CA ARG A 44 14.27 -0.53 -17.18
C ARG A 44 13.63 -1.34 -18.30
N ALA A 45 12.83 -0.72 -19.17
CA ALA A 45 12.27 -1.39 -20.35
C ALA A 45 13.37 -1.95 -21.26
N ARG A 46 14.45 -1.17 -21.48
CA ARG A 46 15.62 -1.63 -22.26
C ARG A 46 16.34 -2.80 -21.59
N GLN A 47 16.52 -2.74 -20.26
CA GLN A 47 17.16 -3.82 -19.49
C GLN A 47 16.35 -5.12 -19.53
N LEU A 48 15.01 -5.02 -19.58
CA LEU A 48 14.10 -6.15 -19.71
C LEU A 48 13.95 -6.67 -21.15
N GLY A 49 14.58 -6.02 -22.13
CA GLY A 49 14.40 -6.36 -23.55
C GLY A 49 12.98 -6.10 -24.07
N MET A 50 12.24 -5.21 -23.42
CA MET A 50 10.87 -4.85 -23.78
C MET A 50 10.85 -3.65 -24.72
N GLU A 51 9.90 -3.62 -25.66
CA GLU A 51 9.53 -2.38 -26.32
C GLU A 51 8.96 -1.42 -25.26
N ALA A 52 9.55 -0.24 -25.12
CA ALA A 52 9.13 0.71 -24.12
C ALA A 52 7.72 1.23 -24.46
N PRO A 53 6.71 1.03 -23.58
CA PRO A 53 5.38 1.54 -23.85
C PRO A 53 5.40 3.06 -23.92
N ALA A 54 4.55 3.64 -24.76
CA ALA A 54 4.32 5.07 -24.77
C ALA A 54 3.57 5.47 -23.50
N ILE A 55 4.28 6.08 -22.55
CA ILE A 55 3.71 6.58 -21.29
C ILE A 55 3.78 8.11 -21.32
N PRO A 56 2.76 8.79 -21.89
CA PRO A 56 2.73 10.25 -21.91
C PRO A 56 2.57 10.83 -20.51
N GLU A 57 3.00 12.08 -20.35
CA GLU A 57 2.87 12.79 -19.10
C GLU A 57 1.39 12.92 -18.71
N TYR A 58 1.14 12.74 -17.41
CA TYR A 58 -0.17 12.88 -16.81
C TYR A 58 -0.58 14.35 -16.77
N ARG A 59 -1.80 14.61 -17.20
CA ARG A 59 -2.44 15.92 -17.19
C ARG A 59 -3.86 15.76 -16.68
N PRO A 60 -4.23 16.32 -15.52
CA PRO A 60 -5.55 16.11 -14.92
C PRO A 60 -6.72 16.42 -15.87
N GLU A 61 -6.55 17.43 -16.72
CA GLU A 61 -7.51 17.93 -17.71
C GLU A 61 -7.60 17.07 -18.99
N GLN A 62 -6.70 16.09 -19.17
CA GLN A 62 -6.69 15.19 -20.33
C GLN A 62 -6.84 13.74 -19.87
N PRO A 63 -8.07 13.29 -19.59
CA PRO A 63 -8.30 11.93 -19.11
C PRO A 63 -7.82 10.90 -20.15
N ALA A 64 -7.04 9.94 -19.70
CA ALA A 64 -6.62 8.81 -20.53
C ALA A 64 -7.78 7.83 -20.78
N ARG A 65 -7.65 6.99 -21.81
CA ARG A 65 -8.57 5.86 -21.99
C ARG A 65 -8.32 4.80 -20.90
N PRO A 66 -9.33 4.00 -20.52
CA PRO A 66 -9.09 2.84 -19.66
C PRO A 66 -7.94 1.97 -20.20
N GLY A 67 -7.00 1.61 -19.33
CA GLY A 67 -5.81 0.82 -19.69
C GLY A 67 -4.62 1.63 -20.21
N GLU A 68 -4.78 2.93 -20.51
CA GLU A 68 -3.64 3.78 -20.85
C GLU A 68 -2.83 4.16 -19.60
N LEU A 69 -1.51 3.97 -19.67
CA LEU A 69 -0.59 4.44 -18.66
C LEU A 69 -0.26 5.92 -18.88
N ARG A 70 -0.30 6.70 -17.80
CA ARG A 70 0.24 8.05 -17.72
C ARG A 70 1.37 8.11 -16.71
N ILE A 71 2.26 9.08 -16.82
CA ILE A 71 3.30 9.32 -15.82
C ILE A 71 3.19 10.72 -15.23
N LEU A 72 3.07 10.81 -13.91
CA LEU A 72 3.34 12.02 -13.16
C LEU A 72 4.84 12.01 -12.79
N PRO A 73 5.68 12.84 -13.42
CA PRO A 73 7.12 12.74 -13.24
C PRO A 73 7.55 13.13 -11.83
N VAL A 74 8.32 12.25 -11.20
CA VAL A 74 9.09 12.55 -9.98
C VAL A 74 10.55 12.27 -10.31
N PRO A 75 11.45 13.25 -10.31
CA PRO A 75 12.82 13.03 -10.75
C PRO A 75 13.60 12.20 -9.72
N LEU A 76 14.51 11.33 -10.17
CA LEU A 76 15.50 10.71 -9.29
C LEU A 76 16.49 11.75 -8.73
N ARG A 77 17.19 11.39 -7.65
CA ARG A 77 18.25 12.22 -7.04
C ARG A 77 19.65 11.74 -7.41
N ALA A 78 19.77 10.47 -7.81
CA ALA A 78 21.01 9.87 -8.30
C ALA A 78 20.70 8.78 -9.35
N PRO A 79 21.67 8.44 -10.22
CA PRO A 79 21.54 7.31 -11.14
C PRO A 79 21.21 6.00 -10.41
N VAL A 80 20.45 5.14 -11.09
CA VAL A 80 19.96 3.88 -10.53
C VAL A 80 20.56 2.69 -11.28
N GLU A 81 21.00 1.70 -10.52
CA GLU A 81 21.43 0.39 -11.00
C GLU A 81 20.48 -0.67 -10.43
N ALA A 82 19.95 -1.54 -11.28
CA ALA A 82 19.02 -2.59 -10.86
C ALA A 82 19.68 -3.53 -9.84
N GLY A 83 18.99 -3.79 -8.73
CA GLY A 83 19.49 -4.62 -7.63
C GLY A 83 20.47 -3.92 -6.68
N ARG A 84 20.90 -2.68 -6.95
CA ARG A 84 21.85 -1.94 -6.10
C ARG A 84 21.18 -0.75 -5.42
N LEU A 85 20.87 -0.92 -4.13
CA LEU A 85 20.26 0.13 -3.30
C LEU A 85 21.18 1.35 -3.17
N GLY A 86 20.58 2.55 -3.07
CA GLY A 86 21.32 3.79 -2.85
C GLY A 86 20.52 4.82 -2.04
N CYS A 87 21.07 5.26 -0.90
CA CYS A 87 20.43 6.20 0.02
C CYS A 87 20.04 7.53 -0.63
N SER A 88 20.77 7.96 -1.67
CA SER A 88 20.49 9.21 -2.39
C SER A 88 19.06 9.27 -2.95
N ASN A 89 18.47 8.12 -3.31
CA ASN A 89 17.11 8.06 -3.86
C ASN A 89 16.02 7.78 -2.81
N ALA A 90 16.34 7.76 -1.51
CA ALA A 90 15.32 7.61 -0.47
C ALA A 90 14.27 8.73 -0.52
N ALA A 91 14.70 9.98 -0.74
CA ALA A 91 13.80 11.12 -0.88
C ALA A 91 12.87 10.99 -2.11
N TYR A 92 13.37 10.42 -3.21
CA TYR A 92 12.54 10.12 -4.40
C TYR A 92 11.39 9.17 -4.04
N VAL A 93 11.68 8.08 -3.33
CA VAL A 93 10.66 7.09 -2.94
C VAL A 93 9.57 7.74 -2.11
N LEU A 94 9.96 8.53 -1.10
CA LEU A 94 9.01 9.20 -0.21
C LEU A 94 8.20 10.27 -0.96
N GLU A 95 8.80 11.03 -1.86
CA GLU A 95 8.10 12.02 -2.68
C GLU A 95 7.00 11.40 -3.57
N THR A 96 7.24 10.20 -4.12
CA THR A 96 6.18 9.48 -4.86
C THR A 96 5.03 9.07 -3.95
N LEU A 97 5.31 8.63 -2.72
CA LEU A 97 4.28 8.27 -1.73
C LEU A 97 3.49 9.50 -1.29
N ASP A 98 4.20 10.57 -0.96
CA ASP A 98 3.64 11.85 -0.55
C ASP A 98 2.65 12.39 -1.57
N ARG A 99 3.08 12.44 -2.83
CA ARG A 99 2.26 12.95 -3.92
C ARG A 99 1.04 12.07 -4.20
N ALA A 100 1.15 10.76 -4.07
CA ALA A 100 0.02 9.84 -4.23
C ALA A 100 -1.02 10.03 -3.12
N VAL A 101 -0.57 10.12 -1.86
CA VAL A 101 -1.45 10.37 -0.70
C VAL A 101 -2.15 11.72 -0.86
N ASP A 102 -1.40 12.79 -1.14
CA ASP A 102 -1.97 14.13 -1.31
C ASP A 102 -2.99 14.18 -2.45
N GLY A 103 -2.71 13.51 -3.57
CA GLY A 103 -3.63 13.43 -4.69
C GLY A 103 -4.91 12.67 -4.34
N CYS A 104 -4.83 11.60 -3.54
CA CYS A 104 -6.02 10.91 -3.02
C CYS A 104 -6.83 11.80 -2.06
N LEU A 105 -6.17 12.51 -1.14
CA LEU A 105 -6.84 13.41 -0.20
C LEU A 105 -7.52 14.59 -0.90
N ALA A 106 -6.92 15.10 -1.98
CA ALA A 106 -7.47 16.18 -2.80
C ALA A 106 -8.58 15.71 -3.77
N GLY A 107 -8.87 14.41 -3.86
CA GLY A 107 -9.84 13.84 -4.81
C GLY A 107 -9.35 13.80 -6.25
N GLU A 108 -8.07 14.06 -6.50
CA GLU A 108 -7.44 13.94 -7.82
C GLU A 108 -7.33 12.47 -8.25
N PHE A 109 -6.97 11.61 -7.30
CA PHE A 109 -6.88 10.16 -7.49
C PHE A 109 -7.95 9.45 -6.65
N HIS A 110 -8.62 8.47 -7.24
CA HIS A 110 -9.67 7.70 -6.57
C HIS A 110 -9.11 6.64 -5.61
N ALA A 111 -7.91 6.14 -5.90
CA ALA A 111 -7.14 5.29 -5.01
C ALA A 111 -5.65 5.35 -5.36
N MET A 112 -4.83 4.80 -4.48
CA MET A 112 -3.41 4.57 -4.73
C MET A 112 -3.05 3.09 -4.61
N VAL A 113 -2.09 2.65 -5.41
CA VAL A 113 -1.49 1.32 -5.42
C VAL A 113 0.02 1.50 -5.28
N THR A 114 0.64 0.80 -4.34
CA THR A 114 2.07 0.98 -4.04
C THR A 114 2.89 -0.21 -4.51
N ALA A 115 3.89 0.02 -5.35
CA ALA A 115 4.92 -0.98 -5.59
C ALA A 115 5.85 -1.14 -4.37
N PRO A 116 6.63 -2.23 -4.27
CA PRO A 116 7.50 -2.47 -3.11
C PRO A 116 8.54 -1.36 -2.89
N VAL A 117 8.77 -1.02 -1.62
CA VAL A 117 9.85 -0.11 -1.18
C VAL A 117 10.79 -0.84 -0.24
N HIS A 118 12.02 -0.35 -0.11
CA HIS A 118 13.01 -0.96 0.77
C HIS A 118 13.23 -0.11 2.04
N LYS A 119 12.59 -0.49 3.15
CA LYS A 119 12.70 0.20 4.45
C LYS A 119 14.15 0.46 4.89
N GLY A 120 15.05 -0.49 4.67
CA GLY A 120 16.44 -0.38 5.13
C GLY A 120 17.20 0.82 4.54
N VAL A 121 17.16 1.00 3.22
CA VAL A 121 17.87 2.10 2.53
C VAL A 121 17.28 3.47 2.88
N ILE A 122 15.96 3.55 3.12
CA ILE A 122 15.31 4.79 3.59
C ILE A 122 15.82 5.17 4.97
N ASN A 123 15.88 4.22 5.91
CA ASN A 123 16.43 4.47 7.25
C ASN A 123 17.94 4.77 7.21
N GLN A 124 18.71 4.10 6.35
CA GLN A 124 20.14 4.39 6.15
C GLN A 124 20.40 5.79 5.57
N ALA A 125 19.42 6.38 4.87
CA ALA A 125 19.45 7.76 4.44
C ALA A 125 19.15 8.76 5.58
N GLY A 126 18.96 8.29 6.81
CA GLY A 126 18.66 9.12 7.98
C GLY A 126 17.19 9.50 8.11
N ILE A 127 16.28 8.85 7.37
CA ILE A 127 14.85 9.14 7.40
C ILE A 127 14.11 8.03 8.14
N PRO A 128 13.49 8.31 9.30
CA PRO A 128 12.71 7.31 10.03
C PRO A 128 11.55 6.80 9.17
N PHE A 129 11.56 5.51 8.85
CA PHE A 129 10.51 4.88 8.05
C PHE A 129 10.18 3.50 8.60
N SER A 130 8.95 3.33 9.09
CA SER A 130 8.49 2.06 9.67
C SER A 130 7.92 1.09 8.63
N GLY A 131 7.26 1.64 7.60
CA GLY A 131 6.54 0.91 6.57
C GLY A 131 5.57 1.82 5.81
N HIS A 132 4.98 1.32 4.72
CA HIS A 132 3.97 2.07 3.95
C HIS A 132 2.78 2.48 4.81
N THR A 133 2.23 1.53 5.58
CA THR A 133 1.01 1.73 6.37
C THR A 133 1.18 2.87 7.35
N GLU A 134 2.25 2.87 8.13
CA GLU A 134 2.51 3.89 9.15
C GLU A 134 2.80 5.26 8.50
N TYR A 135 3.54 5.26 7.39
CA TYR A 135 3.85 6.49 6.66
C TYR A 135 2.59 7.15 6.06
N ILE A 136 1.75 6.35 5.40
CA ILE A 136 0.48 6.81 4.81
C ILE A 136 -0.48 7.24 5.92
N GLN A 137 -0.57 6.49 7.03
CA GLN A 137 -1.41 6.86 8.17
C GLN A 137 -1.03 8.25 8.70
N GLN A 138 0.27 8.48 8.94
CA GLN A 138 0.77 9.76 9.44
C GLN A 138 0.44 10.90 8.47
N ARG A 139 0.71 10.73 7.18
CA ARG A 139 0.48 11.79 6.18
C ARG A 139 -1.00 12.07 5.95
N SER A 140 -1.84 11.04 5.96
CA SER A 140 -3.29 11.19 5.81
C SER A 140 -4.00 11.67 7.07
N ALA A 141 -3.27 11.86 8.17
CA ALA A 141 -3.84 12.16 9.49
C ALA A 141 -4.93 11.16 9.92
N SER A 142 -4.81 9.90 9.47
CA SER A 142 -5.78 8.86 9.81
C SER A 142 -5.57 8.41 11.25
N GLU A 143 -6.61 8.53 12.08
CA GLU A 143 -6.54 8.12 13.50
C GLU A 143 -6.22 6.62 13.64
N GLN A 144 -6.80 5.79 12.77
CA GLN A 144 -6.62 4.35 12.80
C GLN A 144 -6.60 3.74 11.40
N VAL A 145 -5.72 2.74 11.21
CA VAL A 145 -5.64 1.90 10.02
C VAL A 145 -5.73 0.44 10.40
N VAL A 146 -6.30 -0.38 9.51
CA VAL A 146 -6.40 -1.84 9.67
C VAL A 146 -5.77 -2.50 8.46
N MET A 147 -4.77 -3.35 8.71
CA MET A 147 -4.15 -4.13 7.65
C MET A 147 -5.03 -5.32 7.30
N MET A 148 -5.26 -5.54 6.00
CA MET A 148 -5.99 -6.69 5.49
C MET A 148 -5.28 -7.28 4.27
N LEU A 149 -5.14 -8.60 4.28
CA LEU A 149 -4.73 -9.40 3.13
C LEU A 149 -5.97 -10.01 2.48
N ALA A 150 -6.04 -9.98 1.15
CA ALA A 150 -7.21 -10.44 0.41
C ALA A 150 -6.83 -11.19 -0.87
N THR A 151 -7.63 -12.20 -1.18
CA THR A 151 -7.57 -13.03 -2.39
C THR A 151 -9.01 -13.41 -2.78
N PRO A 152 -9.31 -13.86 -4.01
CA PRO A 152 -10.64 -14.40 -4.31
C PRO A 152 -11.08 -15.45 -3.27
N GLY A 153 -12.22 -15.19 -2.63
CA GLY A 153 -12.81 -16.08 -1.62
C GLY A 153 -12.33 -15.90 -0.18
N LEU A 154 -11.26 -15.15 0.10
CA LEU A 154 -10.74 -14.99 1.47
C LEU A 154 -10.22 -13.56 1.74
N ARG A 155 -10.59 -13.01 2.90
CA ARG A 155 -10.07 -11.75 3.44
C ARG A 155 -9.68 -11.96 4.91
N VAL A 156 -8.47 -11.57 5.27
CA VAL A 156 -7.95 -11.69 6.64
C VAL A 156 -7.45 -10.33 7.08
N ALA A 157 -8.16 -9.71 8.02
CA ALA A 157 -7.75 -8.50 8.69
C ALA A 157 -7.03 -8.84 9.99
N LEU A 158 -6.07 -8.00 10.37
CA LEU A 158 -5.20 -8.26 11.53
C LEU A 158 -5.46 -7.25 12.64
N ALA A 159 -5.66 -7.73 13.87
CA ALA A 159 -5.78 -6.87 15.06
C ALA A 159 -4.44 -6.21 15.42
N THR A 160 -3.33 -6.90 15.14
CA THR A 160 -1.96 -6.43 15.30
C THR A 160 -1.14 -6.77 14.05
N THR A 161 -0.11 -5.99 13.74
CA THR A 161 0.73 -6.20 12.54
C THR A 161 2.12 -6.71 12.94
N HIS A 162 3.16 -5.90 12.76
CA HIS A 162 4.54 -6.30 12.96
C HIS A 162 4.97 -6.07 14.42
N LEU A 163 4.49 -6.92 15.33
CA LEU A 163 4.90 -6.95 16.74
C LEU A 163 5.65 -8.24 17.08
N PRO A 164 6.64 -8.20 18.01
CA PRO A 164 7.19 -9.41 18.60
C PRO A 164 6.07 -10.25 19.24
N LEU A 165 6.11 -11.57 19.07
CA LEU A 165 5.06 -12.48 19.55
C LEU A 165 4.74 -12.28 21.04
N ALA A 166 5.77 -12.08 21.87
CA ALA A 166 5.63 -11.86 23.31
C ALA A 166 4.84 -10.58 23.68
N GLN A 167 4.67 -9.64 22.74
CA GLN A 167 3.92 -8.40 22.94
C GLN A 167 2.47 -8.50 22.43
N VAL A 168 2.12 -9.58 21.72
CA VAL A 168 0.80 -9.69 21.07
C VAL A 168 -0.31 -9.71 22.10
N ALA A 169 -0.23 -10.56 23.13
CA ALA A 169 -1.28 -10.68 24.14
C ALA A 169 -1.60 -9.34 24.82
N GLY A 170 -0.57 -8.64 25.30
CA GLY A 170 -0.75 -7.32 25.93
C GLY A 170 -1.21 -6.21 24.98
N ALA A 171 -1.09 -6.40 23.67
CA ALA A 171 -1.59 -5.45 22.68
C ALA A 171 -3.08 -5.65 22.35
N ILE A 172 -3.66 -6.81 22.65
CA ILE A 172 -5.09 -7.08 22.45
C ILE A 172 -5.86 -6.47 23.63
N THR A 173 -6.41 -5.26 23.41
CA THR A 173 -7.27 -4.56 24.38
C THR A 173 -8.66 -4.35 23.79
N ARG A 174 -9.66 -4.08 24.66
CA ARG A 174 -11.04 -3.83 24.22
C ARG A 174 -11.11 -2.64 23.27
N GLU A 175 -10.36 -1.57 23.56
CA GLU A 175 -10.31 -0.36 22.75
C GLU A 175 -9.72 -0.65 21.36
N ARG A 176 -8.63 -1.42 21.29
CA ARG A 176 -8.03 -1.80 20.01
C ARG A 176 -8.99 -2.63 19.18
N LEU A 177 -9.60 -3.66 19.78
CA LEU A 177 -10.51 -4.56 19.08
C LEU A 177 -11.74 -3.81 18.56
N ASP A 178 -12.36 -2.96 19.38
CA ASP A 178 -13.49 -2.13 18.97
C ASP A 178 -13.12 -1.25 17.76
N GLY A 179 -11.99 -0.55 17.84
CA GLY A 179 -11.50 0.26 16.72
C GLY A 179 -11.26 -0.55 15.44
N VAL A 180 -10.60 -1.71 15.56
CA VAL A 180 -10.30 -2.59 14.42
C VAL A 180 -11.59 -3.13 13.80
N LEU A 181 -12.52 -3.64 14.60
CA LEU A 181 -13.77 -4.24 14.13
C LEU A 181 -14.69 -3.20 13.51
N ARG A 182 -14.82 -2.01 14.10
CA ARG A 182 -15.60 -0.91 13.53
C ARG A 182 -15.03 -0.44 12.21
N CYS A 183 -13.71 -0.26 12.14
CA CYS A 183 -13.02 0.09 10.90
C CYS A 183 -13.25 -0.99 9.84
N LEU A 184 -12.96 -2.25 10.14
CA LEU A 184 -13.16 -3.37 9.22
C LEU A 184 -14.61 -3.47 8.72
N HIS A 185 -15.58 -3.42 9.61
CA HIS A 185 -16.99 -3.47 9.23
C HIS A 185 -17.35 -2.31 8.31
N ARG A 186 -16.99 -1.08 8.67
CA ARG A 186 -17.25 0.12 7.85
C ARG A 186 -16.63 -0.01 6.45
N GLU A 187 -15.37 -0.41 6.36
CA GLU A 187 -14.69 -0.53 5.07
C GLU A 187 -15.24 -1.69 4.22
N LEU A 188 -15.68 -2.81 4.84
CA LEU A 188 -16.36 -3.90 4.13
C LEU A 188 -17.70 -3.45 3.54
N VAL A 189 -18.45 -2.60 4.24
CA VAL A 189 -19.67 -1.99 3.70
C VAL A 189 -19.35 -1.00 2.60
N GLN A 190 -18.48 -0.02 2.88
CA GLN A 190 -18.29 1.15 2.02
C GLN A 190 -17.44 0.85 0.78
N ARG A 191 -16.35 0.07 0.92
CA ARG A 191 -15.39 -0.19 -0.17
C ARG A 191 -15.57 -1.54 -0.82
N PHE A 192 -15.99 -2.54 -0.06
CA PHE A 192 -16.26 -3.89 -0.60
C PHE A 192 -17.74 -4.10 -0.95
N THR A 193 -18.60 -3.11 -0.70
CA THR A 193 -20.04 -3.14 -1.04
C THR A 193 -20.79 -4.33 -0.42
N ILE A 194 -20.36 -4.80 0.75
CA ILE A 194 -21.01 -5.90 1.46
C ILE A 194 -21.98 -5.30 2.47
N ALA A 195 -23.28 -5.29 2.14
CA ALA A 195 -24.30 -4.61 2.95
C ALA A 195 -24.38 -5.10 4.41
N GLN A 196 -24.16 -6.40 4.63
CA GLN A 196 -24.14 -7.02 5.96
C GLN A 196 -22.90 -7.92 6.08
N PRO A 197 -21.72 -7.37 6.41
CA PRO A 197 -20.50 -8.15 6.52
C PRO A 197 -20.58 -9.18 7.64
N ARG A 198 -20.35 -10.45 7.29
CA ARG A 198 -20.13 -11.51 8.28
C ARG A 198 -18.63 -11.61 8.57
N ILE A 199 -18.24 -11.22 9.79
CA ILE A 199 -16.84 -11.24 10.23
C ILE A 199 -16.66 -12.41 11.20
N LEU A 200 -15.74 -13.31 10.88
CA LEU A 200 -15.28 -14.35 11.81
C LEU A 200 -14.08 -13.79 12.58
N VAL A 201 -14.11 -13.92 13.90
CA VAL A 201 -13.04 -13.44 14.80
C VAL A 201 -12.33 -14.65 15.38
N ALA A 202 -11.00 -14.70 15.20
CA ALA A 202 -10.19 -15.74 15.84
C ALA A 202 -9.97 -15.41 17.31
N GLY A 203 -9.90 -16.44 18.16
CA GLY A 203 -9.35 -16.29 19.51
C GLY A 203 -7.87 -15.90 19.44
N LEU A 204 -7.37 -15.27 20.50
CA LEU A 204 -5.94 -15.02 20.69
C LEU A 204 -5.22 -16.32 21.07
N ASN A 205 -5.82 -17.07 21.99
CA ASN A 205 -5.29 -18.30 22.53
C ASN A 205 -5.68 -19.50 21.66
N PRO A 206 -4.89 -20.59 21.68
CA PRO A 206 -5.32 -21.84 21.08
C PRO A 206 -6.68 -22.25 21.66
N HIS A 207 -7.56 -22.75 20.80
CA HIS A 207 -8.92 -23.16 21.17
C HIS A 207 -9.77 -22.00 21.76
N ALA A 208 -9.42 -20.74 21.47
CA ALA A 208 -10.08 -19.57 22.06
C ALA A 208 -10.11 -19.65 23.60
N GLY A 209 -8.98 -20.05 24.20
CA GLY A 209 -8.80 -20.09 25.65
C GLY A 209 -9.41 -21.31 26.35
N GLU A 210 -10.14 -22.19 25.65
CA GLU A 210 -10.75 -23.41 26.21
C GLU A 210 -11.50 -23.12 27.52
N GLY A 211 -12.42 -22.16 27.51
CA GLY A 211 -13.18 -21.77 28.71
C GLY A 211 -12.34 -21.15 29.83
N GLY A 212 -11.15 -20.62 29.52
CA GLY A 212 -10.24 -20.02 30.49
C GLY A 212 -9.06 -20.91 30.90
N HIS A 213 -9.01 -22.17 30.44
CA HIS A 213 -7.94 -23.11 30.77
C HIS A 213 -6.64 -22.85 30.02
N LEU A 214 -6.69 -22.22 28.84
CA LEU A 214 -5.54 -21.93 27.97
C LEU A 214 -5.32 -20.42 27.78
N GLY A 215 -5.65 -19.62 28.78
CA GLY A 215 -5.64 -18.16 28.72
C GLY A 215 -7.03 -17.58 28.94
N ARG A 216 -7.11 -16.30 29.31
CA ARG A 216 -8.35 -15.65 29.75
C ARG A 216 -8.72 -14.42 28.93
N GLU A 217 -7.89 -14.05 27.97
CA GLU A 217 -8.07 -12.88 27.12
C GLU A 217 -9.37 -12.94 26.32
N GLU A 218 -9.84 -14.13 25.92
CA GLU A 218 -11.15 -14.29 25.31
C GLU A 218 -12.27 -13.80 26.23
N ILE A 219 -12.32 -14.32 27.46
CA ILE A 219 -13.35 -14.01 28.46
C ILE A 219 -13.27 -12.54 28.91
N GLU A 220 -12.05 -12.04 29.09
CA GLU A 220 -11.81 -10.74 29.74
C GLU A 220 -11.77 -9.56 28.76
N VAL A 221 -11.56 -9.82 27.46
CA VAL A 221 -11.34 -8.78 26.45
C VAL A 221 -12.15 -9.00 25.16
N ILE A 222 -12.18 -10.21 24.60
CA ILE A 222 -12.72 -10.45 23.24
C ILE A 222 -14.25 -10.65 23.25
N GLU A 223 -14.80 -11.38 24.22
CA GLU A 223 -16.24 -11.60 24.43
C GLU A 223 -16.93 -10.39 25.09
#